data_AF-A0A5N6SZ81-F1
#
_entry.id   AF-A0A5N6SZ81-F1
#
_cell.length_a   1.000
_cell.length_b   1.000
_cell.length_c   1.000
_cell.angle_alpha   90.00
_cell.angle_beta   90.00
_cell.angle_gamma   90.00
#
_symmetry.space_group_name_H-M   'P 1'
#
loop_
_entity.id
_entity.type
_entity.pdbx_description
1 polymer ?
#
loop_
_entity_poly.entity_id
_entity_poly.type
_entity_poly.pdbx_seq_one_letter_code
_entity_poly.pdbx_strand_id
1 'polypeptide(L)'
;MDEKGWPSHDLEIQDKYGLDISIHIDDVEVFPSASEPKCASDAGVYSGSGALLVNMEPGWYLRGGYGFALELGQAHLRGDGLGVCGYPKLGTLSRSTGGCLSCQDGCMTYSATAMSGMSGSPVFLSHNGHAPSVGIHIDSCDIGGWCVRLTVEVLEEILGWANTIYTNKFIRIFSTWRLPREGVYLHFPADGEHAIAAIGEQVPPTMFDILPLYAPSGTGCSALYVFRFRAPPTWPRPSHKWVQWDIATDTVSLASSLQEPCSVKLYSILERGPDVFRVFVKESELVMDVSQDYQQNRRMYSARIWFTTEPKLFSHLTYFTLESGPAN
;
A
#
# COMPACT_ATOMS: atom_id res chain seq x y z
N MET A 1 -18.77 19.72 -12.60
CA MET A 1 -19.75 20.66 -13.16
C MET A 1 -19.16 22.06 -13.01
N ASP A 2 -19.28 22.93 -14.02
CA ASP A 2 -18.87 24.34 -13.90
C ASP A 2 -19.85 25.15 -13.02
N GLU A 3 -19.56 26.44 -12.80
CA GLU A 3 -20.44 27.34 -12.03
C GLU A 3 -21.86 27.49 -12.63
N LYS A 4 -22.09 26.96 -13.85
CA LYS A 4 -23.37 26.99 -14.57
C LYS A 4 -24.05 25.62 -14.63
N GLY A 5 -23.48 24.60 -13.99
CA GLY A 5 -24.03 23.25 -13.95
C GLY A 5 -23.80 22.43 -15.21
N TRP A 6 -22.88 22.83 -16.09
CA TRP A 6 -22.46 22.03 -17.24
C TRP A 6 -21.41 21.01 -16.82
N PRO A 7 -21.39 19.80 -17.43
CA PRO A 7 -20.27 18.87 -17.27
C PRO A 7 -18.96 19.57 -17.67
N SER A 8 -17.92 19.45 -16.84
CA SER A 8 -16.57 19.87 -17.27
C SER A 8 -16.11 18.86 -18.31
N HIS A 9 -15.67 19.32 -19.47
CA HIS A 9 -15.32 18.43 -20.59
C HIS A 9 -13.86 18.00 -20.60
N ASP A 10 -12.97 18.82 -20.04
CA ASP A 10 -11.55 18.52 -19.90
C ASP A 10 -11.08 18.85 -18.48
N LEU A 11 -10.07 18.12 -18.00
CA LEU A 11 -9.38 18.39 -16.75
C LEU A 11 -8.01 19.00 -17.06
N GLU A 12 -7.81 20.26 -16.67
CA GLU A 12 -6.52 20.93 -16.80
C GLU A 12 -5.74 20.81 -15.49
N ILE A 13 -4.58 20.17 -15.54
CA ILE A 13 -3.62 20.16 -14.43
C ILE A 13 -2.52 21.18 -14.73
N GLN A 14 -2.50 22.26 -13.95
CA GLN A 14 -1.42 23.24 -13.99
C GLN A 14 -0.20 22.75 -13.23
N ASP A 15 0.93 22.63 -13.94
CA ASP A 15 2.19 22.37 -13.28
C ASP A 15 2.75 23.62 -12.58
N LYS A 16 3.83 23.44 -11.81
CA LYS A 16 4.51 24.53 -11.08
C LYS A 16 5.10 25.64 -11.97
N TYR A 17 5.13 25.44 -13.29
CA TYR A 17 5.60 26.40 -14.29
C TYR A 17 4.45 27.05 -15.06
N GLY A 18 3.18 26.75 -14.71
CA GLY A 18 2.00 27.24 -15.39
C GLY A 18 1.77 26.58 -16.75
N LEU A 19 2.33 25.40 -16.98
CA LEU A 19 2.03 24.61 -18.16
C LEU A 19 0.72 23.84 -17.92
N ASP A 20 -0.28 24.07 -18.77
CA ASP A 20 -1.54 23.35 -18.71
C ASP A 20 -1.38 21.95 -19.32
N ILE A 21 -1.63 20.93 -18.51
CA ILE A 21 -1.78 19.56 -18.98
C ILE A 21 -3.27 19.32 -19.16
N SER A 22 -3.73 19.29 -20.41
CA SER A 22 -5.10 18.92 -20.74
C SER A 22 -5.23 17.39 -20.68
N ILE A 23 -6.08 16.90 -19.80
CA ILE A 23 -6.49 15.51 -19.72
C ILE A 23 -7.90 15.42 -20.29
N HIS A 24 -8.04 14.71 -21.40
CA HIS A 24 -9.35 14.41 -21.97
C HIS A 24 -10.10 13.44 -21.06
N ILE A 25 -11.39 13.72 -20.85
CA ILE A 25 -12.20 12.92 -19.92
C ILE A 25 -12.35 11.45 -20.35
N ASP A 26 -12.19 11.16 -21.64
CA ASP A 26 -12.19 9.79 -22.18
C ASP A 26 -10.96 8.97 -21.72
N ASP A 27 -9.91 9.64 -21.22
CA ASP A 27 -8.70 9.02 -20.66
C ASP A 27 -8.72 8.94 -19.13
N VAL A 28 -9.87 9.23 -18.52
CA VAL A 28 -10.04 9.29 -17.06
C VAL A 28 -11.10 8.29 -16.59
N GLU A 29 -10.67 7.34 -15.76
CA GLU A 29 -11.61 6.55 -14.97
C GLU A 29 -11.87 7.27 -13.63
N VAL A 30 -13.13 7.31 -13.21
CA VAL A 30 -13.55 8.03 -12.00
C VAL A 30 -13.97 7.05 -10.93
N PHE A 31 -13.40 7.22 -9.75
CA PHE A 31 -13.76 6.51 -8.54
C PHE A 31 -14.44 7.44 -7.54
N PRO A 32 -15.78 7.37 -7.37
CA PRO A 32 -16.43 7.97 -6.22
C PRO A 32 -16.23 7.05 -5.01
N SER A 33 -15.58 7.52 -3.94
CA SER A 33 -15.49 6.73 -2.71
C SER A 33 -16.89 6.63 -2.09
N ALA A 34 -17.25 5.41 -1.69
CA ALA A 34 -18.48 5.17 -0.93
C ALA A 34 -18.31 5.51 0.56
N SER A 35 -17.08 5.75 0.99
CA SER A 35 -16.72 6.05 2.37
C SER A 35 -17.03 7.52 2.68
N GLU A 36 -18.23 7.80 3.18
CA GLU A 36 -18.51 9.10 3.80
C GLU A 36 -17.66 9.23 5.08
N PRO A 37 -16.78 10.24 5.17
CA PRO A 37 -16.10 10.57 6.42
C PRO A 37 -17.16 10.86 7.48
N LYS A 38 -17.23 10.01 8.49
CA LYS A 38 -18.06 10.27 9.68
C LYS A 38 -17.43 11.41 10.48
N CYS A 39 -17.61 12.66 10.04
CA CYS A 39 -17.21 13.82 10.83
C CYS A 39 -18.40 14.33 11.65
N ALA A 40 -18.11 14.71 12.89
CA ALA A 40 -19.07 15.11 13.91
C ALA A 40 -19.61 16.55 13.72
N SER A 41 -19.96 16.94 12.51
CA SER A 41 -20.67 18.20 12.27
C SER A 41 -22.00 17.94 11.57
N ASP A 42 -23.10 18.26 12.26
CA ASP A 42 -24.50 18.23 11.79
C ASP A 42 -24.78 19.17 10.59
N ALA A 43 -23.75 19.71 9.94
CA ALA A 43 -23.88 20.44 8.68
C ALA A 43 -23.82 19.41 7.55
N GLY A 44 -24.97 19.12 6.93
CA GLY A 44 -25.14 18.18 5.81
C GLY A 44 -24.39 18.54 4.53
N VAL A 45 -23.07 18.71 4.62
CA VAL A 45 -22.14 18.95 3.54
C VAL A 45 -21.54 17.60 3.16
N TYR A 46 -21.83 17.17 1.93
CA TYR A 46 -21.27 15.98 1.31
C TYR A 46 -19.74 16.05 1.36
N SER A 47 -19.12 15.27 2.23
CA SER A 47 -17.67 15.10 2.29
C SER A 47 -17.27 13.92 1.42
N GLY A 48 -17.38 14.09 0.09
CA GLY A 48 -16.93 13.08 -0.86
C GLY A 48 -15.41 13.14 -1.02
N SER A 49 -14.75 11.99 -0.96
CA SER A 49 -13.43 11.83 -1.59
C SER A 49 -13.58 10.94 -2.82
N GLY A 50 -12.66 11.07 -3.76
CA GLY A 50 -12.65 10.26 -4.97
C GLY A 50 -11.26 10.19 -5.55
N ALA A 51 -11.06 9.23 -6.45
CA ALA A 51 -9.82 9.09 -7.19
C ALA A 51 -10.10 9.19 -8.69
N LEU A 52 -9.09 9.65 -9.42
CA LEU A 52 -9.06 9.65 -10.86
C LEU A 52 -7.89 8.78 -11.30
N LEU A 53 -8.14 7.80 -12.16
CA LEU A 53 -7.09 7.05 -12.82
C LEU A 53 -6.89 7.69 -14.19
N VAL A 54 -5.71 8.25 -14.39
CA VAL A 54 -5.35 8.96 -15.62
C VAL A 54 -4.33 8.13 -16.37
N ASN A 55 -4.60 7.87 -17.65
CA ASN A 55 -3.64 7.21 -18.52
C ASN A 55 -2.46 8.18 -18.80
N MET A 56 -1.29 7.91 -18.23
CA MET A 56 -0.15 8.82 -18.35
C MET A 56 0.65 8.58 -19.62
N GLU A 57 0.90 9.64 -20.38
CA GLU A 57 1.87 9.60 -21.48
C GLU A 57 3.32 9.47 -20.95
N PRO A 58 4.24 8.88 -21.75
CA PRO A 58 5.66 8.81 -21.42
C PRO A 58 6.25 10.20 -21.11
N GLY A 59 6.80 10.38 -19.90
CA GLY A 59 7.45 11.62 -19.44
C GLY A 59 6.68 12.37 -18.35
N TRP A 60 5.40 12.05 -18.11
CA TRP A 60 4.60 12.66 -17.04
C TRP A 60 5.05 12.19 -15.64
N TYR A 61 5.60 10.98 -15.56
CA TYR A 61 6.22 10.44 -14.35
C TYR A 61 7.36 11.32 -13.78
N LEU A 62 7.99 12.16 -14.61
CA LEU A 62 9.06 13.08 -14.18
C LEU A 62 8.50 14.33 -13.48
N ARG A 63 7.20 14.61 -13.60
CA ARG A 63 6.58 15.81 -13.03
C ARG A 63 6.19 15.66 -11.56
N GLY A 64 6.23 14.42 -11.04
CA GLY A 64 6.09 14.11 -9.62
C GLY A 64 4.67 14.32 -9.08
N GLY A 65 4.48 13.92 -7.83
CA GLY A 65 3.24 14.10 -7.06
C GLY A 65 3.56 13.88 -5.59
N TYR A 66 2.60 14.06 -4.67
CA TYR A 66 2.88 13.90 -3.24
C TYR A 66 3.15 12.44 -2.86
N GLY A 67 2.56 11.47 -3.59
CA GLY A 67 2.66 10.06 -3.25
C GLY A 67 1.90 9.73 -1.97
N PHE A 68 2.12 8.53 -1.42
CA PHE A 68 1.47 8.08 -0.19
C PHE A 68 2.37 7.15 0.63
N ALA A 69 2.06 7.03 1.92
CA ALA A 69 2.67 6.08 2.83
C ALA A 69 1.58 5.41 3.66
N LEU A 70 1.37 4.11 3.44
CA LEU A 70 0.27 3.34 4.05
C LEU A 70 0.35 3.34 5.59
N GLU A 71 1.57 3.34 6.14
CA GLU A 71 1.82 3.41 7.59
C GLU A 71 1.32 4.72 8.22
N LEU A 72 1.40 5.86 7.51
CA LEU A 72 0.85 7.13 8.00
C LEU A 72 -0.68 7.11 8.04
N GLY A 73 -1.30 6.25 7.24
CA GLY A 73 -2.74 5.95 7.31
C GLY A 73 -3.16 5.31 8.64
N GLN A 74 -2.23 4.76 9.42
CA GLN A 74 -2.48 4.18 10.76
C GLN A 74 -1.98 5.08 11.91
N ALA A 75 -1.02 5.96 11.65
CA ALA A 75 -0.35 6.76 12.68
C ALA A 75 -1.27 7.79 13.34
N HIS A 76 -1.09 8.10 14.62
CA HIS A 76 -1.81 9.22 15.26
C HIS A 76 -1.06 10.52 15.03
N LEU A 77 -1.46 11.29 14.01
CA LEU A 77 -0.69 12.45 13.53
C LEU A 77 -0.83 13.71 14.40
N ARG A 78 -1.52 13.65 15.53
CA ARG A 78 -1.79 14.84 16.37
C ARG A 78 -0.48 15.43 16.90
N GLY A 79 -0.29 16.72 16.66
CA GLY A 79 0.93 17.44 17.01
C GLY A 79 2.00 17.43 15.92
N ASP A 80 1.86 16.60 14.89
CA ASP A 80 2.82 16.57 13.78
C ASP A 80 2.70 17.82 12.89
N GLY A 81 3.81 18.18 12.25
CA GLY A 81 3.87 19.27 11.28
C GLY A 81 3.27 18.85 9.94
N LEU A 82 2.16 19.48 9.57
CA LEU A 82 1.46 19.28 8.31
C LEU A 82 1.66 20.47 7.38
N GLY A 83 1.73 20.19 6.09
CA GLY A 83 1.68 21.18 5.03
C GLY A 83 0.41 21.04 4.20
N VAL A 84 -0.07 22.13 3.64
CA VAL A 84 -1.09 22.14 2.58
C VAL A 84 -0.59 23.00 1.42
N CYS A 85 -0.84 22.54 0.19
CA CYS A 85 -0.40 23.25 -1.01
C CYS A 85 -1.47 23.14 -2.09
N GLY A 86 -1.91 24.27 -2.63
CA GLY A 86 -3.07 24.34 -3.51
C GLY A 86 -3.26 25.69 -4.16
N TYR A 87 -4.24 25.79 -5.07
CA TYR A 87 -4.56 27.01 -5.79
C TYR A 87 -5.80 27.68 -5.17
N PRO A 88 -5.68 28.88 -4.57
CA PRO A 88 -6.84 29.64 -4.11
C PRO A 88 -7.72 30.09 -5.30
N LYS A 89 -8.98 30.45 -5.04
CA LYS A 89 -9.91 30.96 -6.07
C LYS A 89 -9.28 32.19 -6.74
N LEU A 90 -8.80 32.04 -7.98
CA LEU A 90 -8.10 33.06 -8.78
C LEU A 90 -6.66 33.41 -8.31
N GLY A 91 -6.00 32.51 -7.58
CA GLY A 91 -4.66 32.73 -7.02
C GLY A 91 -3.56 31.89 -7.67
N THR A 92 -2.31 32.29 -7.44
CA THR A 92 -1.14 31.45 -7.68
C THR A 92 -1.05 30.34 -6.64
N LEU A 93 -0.27 29.30 -6.93
CA LEU A 93 0.04 28.22 -5.99
C LEU A 93 0.39 28.80 -4.60
N SER A 94 -0.39 28.41 -3.60
CA SER A 94 -0.20 28.79 -2.21
C SER A 94 0.24 27.58 -1.40
N ARG A 95 1.18 27.78 -0.48
CA ARG A 95 1.67 26.74 0.43
C ARG A 95 1.73 27.30 1.83
N SER A 96 1.24 26.53 2.79
CA SER A 96 1.32 26.85 4.21
C SER A 96 1.64 25.60 5.03
N THR A 97 2.08 25.81 6.27
CA THR A 97 2.41 24.75 7.22
C THR A 97 1.83 25.07 8.58
N GLY A 98 1.47 24.04 9.35
CA GLY A 98 0.94 24.16 10.70
C GLY A 98 0.95 22.81 11.40
N GLY A 99 0.40 22.75 12.62
CA GLY A 99 0.30 21.52 13.38
C GLY A 99 -1.02 20.79 13.13
N CYS A 100 -1.02 19.47 13.18
CA CYS A 100 -2.23 18.69 13.29
C CYS A 100 -2.88 18.91 14.67
N LEU A 101 -4.09 19.46 14.70
CA LEU A 101 -4.81 19.80 15.92
C LEU A 101 -5.66 18.63 16.42
N SER A 102 -6.29 17.92 15.48
CA SER A 102 -7.06 16.70 15.75
C SER A 102 -6.85 15.67 14.63
N CYS A 103 -6.75 14.39 15.01
CA CYS A 103 -6.58 13.28 14.09
C CYS A 103 -7.57 12.18 14.48
N GLN A 104 -8.62 12.01 13.69
CA GLN A 104 -9.63 10.97 13.83
C GLN A 104 -9.50 9.95 12.68
N ASP A 105 -10.28 8.87 12.73
CA ASP A 105 -10.20 7.78 11.75
C ASP A 105 -10.70 8.16 10.35
N GLY A 106 -11.47 9.23 10.18
CA GLY A 106 -11.94 9.69 8.86
C GLY A 106 -11.51 11.11 8.47
N CYS A 107 -11.18 11.94 9.46
CA CYS A 107 -10.83 13.34 9.22
C CYS A 107 -9.78 13.87 10.18
N MET A 108 -9.12 14.95 9.76
CA MET A 108 -8.14 15.66 10.57
C MET A 108 -8.36 17.17 10.45
N THR A 109 -8.00 17.90 11.50
CA THR A 109 -7.92 19.37 11.48
C THR A 109 -6.50 19.82 11.73
N TYR A 110 -6.13 20.98 11.17
CA TYR A 110 -4.76 21.50 11.23
C TYR A 110 -4.73 23.02 11.20
N SER A 111 -3.62 23.61 11.67
CA SER A 111 -3.47 25.06 11.80
C SER A 111 -2.77 25.76 10.62
N ALA A 112 -2.43 25.01 9.57
CA ALA A 112 -1.91 25.59 8.33
C ALA A 112 -2.99 26.46 7.67
N THR A 113 -2.61 27.67 7.21
CA THR A 113 -3.53 28.60 6.55
C THR A 113 -4.07 28.00 5.26
N ALA A 114 -5.39 27.77 5.20
CA ALA A 114 -6.09 27.35 4.00
C ALA A 114 -7.04 28.47 3.52
N MET A 115 -7.26 28.55 2.22
CA MET A 115 -8.10 29.58 1.59
C MET A 115 -9.14 28.92 0.68
N SER A 116 -10.24 29.64 0.45
CA SER A 116 -11.24 29.23 -0.52
C SER A 116 -10.62 28.96 -1.88
N GLY A 117 -11.02 27.86 -2.51
CA GLY A 117 -10.46 27.35 -3.77
C GLY A 117 -9.42 26.24 -3.59
N MET A 118 -8.85 26.07 -2.39
CA MET A 118 -7.86 25.01 -2.14
C MET A 118 -8.46 23.61 -1.96
N SER A 119 -9.77 23.42 -2.10
CA SER A 119 -10.41 22.11 -1.92
C SER A 119 -9.81 21.06 -2.87
N GLY A 120 -9.63 19.82 -2.39
CA GLY A 120 -8.92 18.76 -3.12
C GLY A 120 -7.40 18.80 -2.99
N SER A 121 -6.83 19.86 -2.38
CA SER A 121 -5.38 19.99 -2.21
C SER A 121 -4.80 18.93 -1.27
N PRO A 122 -3.59 18.43 -1.55
CA PRO A 122 -2.91 17.50 -0.66
C PRO A 122 -2.56 18.17 0.67
N VAL A 123 -2.92 17.48 1.74
CA VAL A 123 -2.36 17.70 3.08
C VAL A 123 -1.27 16.68 3.26
N PHE A 124 -0.03 17.13 3.46
CA PHE A 124 1.15 16.28 3.42
C PHE A 124 2.02 16.43 4.67
N LEU A 125 2.84 15.42 4.92
CA LEU A 125 3.79 15.37 6.02
C LEU A 125 5.16 14.96 5.49
N SER A 126 6.23 15.55 6.01
CA SER A 126 7.59 15.14 5.66
C SER A 126 7.91 13.78 6.27
N HIS A 127 8.21 12.79 5.44
CA HIS A 127 8.48 11.42 5.88
C HIS A 127 9.49 10.76 4.94
N ASN A 128 10.57 10.20 5.51
CA ASN A 128 11.66 9.53 4.78
C ASN A 128 12.24 10.35 3.61
N GLY A 129 12.38 11.67 3.79
CA GLY A 129 12.93 12.58 2.77
C GLY A 129 11.94 13.02 1.68
N HIS A 130 10.67 12.62 1.80
CA HIS A 130 9.60 12.92 0.85
C HIS A 130 8.41 13.58 1.55
N ALA A 131 7.39 13.98 0.78
CA ALA A 131 6.19 14.62 1.28
C ALA A 131 4.91 13.81 0.90
N PRO A 132 4.72 12.59 1.42
CA PRO A 132 3.49 11.83 1.19
C PRO A 132 2.24 12.62 1.60
N SER A 133 1.18 12.47 0.81
CA SER A 133 -0.13 12.96 1.21
C SER A 133 -0.68 12.07 2.32
N VAL A 134 -1.21 12.72 3.36
CA VAL A 134 -1.89 12.08 4.51
C VAL A 134 -3.37 12.46 4.57
N GLY A 135 -3.80 13.40 3.72
CA GLY A 135 -5.19 13.83 3.64
C GLY A 135 -5.49 14.69 2.42
N ILE A 136 -6.77 14.90 2.17
CA ILE A 136 -7.29 15.73 1.08
C ILE A 136 -8.06 16.89 1.71
N HIS A 137 -7.57 18.12 1.52
CA HIS A 137 -8.20 19.31 2.06
C HIS A 137 -9.64 19.43 1.56
N ILE A 138 -10.58 19.67 2.48
CA ILE A 138 -11.97 19.91 2.12
C ILE A 138 -12.25 21.40 2.16
N ASP A 139 -12.11 22.01 3.34
CA ASP A 139 -12.44 23.41 3.56
C ASP A 139 -11.59 24.02 4.70
N SER A 140 -11.55 25.34 4.69
CA SER A 140 -11.04 26.16 5.78
C SER A 140 -11.93 26.07 7.02
N CYS A 141 -11.33 26.30 8.18
CA CYS A 141 -12.02 26.46 9.45
C CYS A 141 -11.35 27.58 10.27
N ASP A 142 -11.94 27.99 11.39
CA ASP A 142 -11.49 29.15 12.17
C ASP A 142 -9.99 29.16 12.52
N ILE A 143 -9.39 27.99 12.74
CA ILE A 143 -8.00 27.84 13.18
C ILE A 143 -7.08 27.38 12.03
N GLY A 144 -7.62 27.11 10.84
CA GLY A 144 -6.85 26.65 9.68
C GLY A 144 -7.72 25.93 8.66
N GLY A 145 -7.60 24.60 8.61
CA GLY A 145 -8.38 23.78 7.69
C GLY A 145 -8.66 22.38 8.22
N TRP A 146 -9.51 21.66 7.49
CA TRP A 146 -9.78 20.26 7.74
C TRP A 146 -9.73 19.46 6.44
N CYS A 147 -9.50 18.15 6.59
CA CYS A 147 -9.32 17.24 5.46
C CYS A 147 -9.95 15.87 5.73
N VAL A 148 -10.30 15.16 4.64
CA VAL A 148 -10.45 13.70 4.69
C VAL A 148 -9.07 13.10 4.93
N ARG A 149 -8.99 12.14 5.83
CA ARG A 149 -7.76 11.41 6.10
C ARG A 149 -7.57 10.28 5.09
N LEU A 150 -6.35 10.15 4.55
CA LEU A 150 -5.98 8.97 3.76
C LEU A 150 -5.61 7.83 4.71
N THR A 151 -6.61 7.09 5.17
CA THR A 151 -6.37 5.88 5.97
C THR A 151 -5.98 4.68 5.11
N VAL A 152 -5.63 3.58 5.77
CA VAL A 152 -5.40 2.29 5.12
C VAL A 152 -6.64 1.86 4.34
N GLU A 153 -7.83 2.03 4.91
CA GLU A 153 -9.10 1.65 4.29
C GLU A 153 -9.39 2.46 3.03
N VAL A 154 -9.18 3.79 3.07
CA VAL A 154 -9.36 4.67 1.91
C VAL A 154 -8.35 4.33 0.81
N LEU A 155 -7.08 4.13 1.18
CA LEU A 155 -6.04 3.76 0.21
C LEU A 155 -6.32 2.39 -0.40
N GLU A 156 -6.78 1.41 0.39
CA GLU A 156 -7.17 0.09 -0.10
C GLU A 156 -8.34 0.14 -1.09
N GLU A 157 -9.36 0.96 -0.81
CA GLU A 157 -10.50 1.17 -1.69
C GLU A 157 -10.02 1.70 -3.06
N ILE A 158 -9.17 2.74 -3.04
CA ILE A 158 -8.60 3.36 -4.24
C ILE A 158 -7.69 2.38 -5.00
N LEU A 159 -6.76 1.72 -4.31
CA LEU A 159 -5.78 0.83 -4.93
C LEU A 159 -6.44 -0.45 -5.47
N GLY A 160 -7.48 -0.94 -4.78
CA GLY A 160 -8.32 -2.05 -5.21
C GLY A 160 -9.11 -1.72 -6.46
N TRP A 161 -9.75 -0.55 -6.49
CA TRP A 161 -10.43 -0.05 -7.70
C TRP A 161 -9.46 0.12 -8.87
N ALA A 162 -8.27 0.69 -8.64
CA ALA A 162 -7.24 0.87 -9.65
C ALA A 162 -6.53 -0.44 -10.07
N ASN A 163 -6.91 -1.60 -9.49
CA ASN A 163 -6.31 -2.91 -9.77
C ASN A 163 -4.78 -2.94 -9.55
N THR A 164 -4.31 -2.27 -8.50
CA THR A 164 -2.88 -2.14 -8.14
C THR A 164 -2.47 -2.96 -6.90
N ILE A 165 -3.40 -3.72 -6.33
CA ILE A 165 -3.18 -4.64 -5.21
C ILE A 165 -3.34 -6.07 -5.67
N TYR A 166 -2.66 -6.99 -4.99
CA TYR A 166 -2.93 -8.41 -5.14
C TYR A 166 -3.78 -8.88 -3.95
N THR A 167 -4.95 -9.45 -4.21
CA THR A 167 -5.86 -9.92 -3.17
C THR A 167 -5.95 -11.44 -3.16
N ASN A 168 -6.15 -12.01 -1.96
CA ASN A 168 -6.36 -13.45 -1.75
C ASN A 168 -5.29 -14.33 -2.44
N LYS A 169 -4.02 -13.94 -2.34
CA LYS A 169 -2.89 -14.68 -2.89
C LYS A 169 -2.25 -15.56 -1.84
N PHE A 170 -1.75 -16.71 -2.25
CA PHE A 170 -0.85 -17.51 -1.42
C PHE A 170 0.54 -17.53 -2.03
N ILE A 171 1.55 -17.54 -1.16
CA ILE A 171 2.96 -17.46 -1.55
C ILE A 171 3.50 -18.88 -1.63
N ARG A 172 3.78 -19.33 -2.84
CA ARG A 172 4.36 -20.65 -3.10
C ARG A 172 5.82 -20.53 -3.52
N ILE A 173 6.68 -21.44 -3.07
CA ILE A 173 8.03 -21.56 -3.61
C ILE A 173 7.95 -22.03 -5.07
N PHE A 174 8.53 -21.22 -5.95
CA PHE A 174 8.84 -21.56 -7.33
C PHE A 174 10.28 -22.04 -7.40
N SER A 175 10.50 -23.36 -7.29
CA SER A 175 11.81 -23.95 -7.54
C SER A 175 11.69 -24.98 -8.66
N THR A 176 12.71 -25.01 -9.52
CA THR A 176 12.73 -25.89 -10.67
C THR A 176 12.98 -27.34 -10.25
N TRP A 177 13.71 -27.61 -9.17
CA TRP A 177 14.23 -28.96 -8.85
C TRP A 177 13.89 -29.40 -7.41
N ARG A 178 13.45 -30.66 -7.25
CA ARG A 178 13.31 -31.42 -5.98
C ARG A 178 12.26 -30.97 -4.96
N LEU A 179 11.28 -30.14 -5.35
CA LEU A 179 10.13 -29.87 -4.48
C LEU A 179 9.09 -31.01 -4.52
N PRO A 180 8.33 -31.20 -3.42
CA PRO A 180 7.07 -31.96 -3.45
C PRO A 180 6.16 -31.47 -4.57
N ARG A 181 5.44 -32.38 -5.23
CA ARG A 181 4.51 -32.01 -6.32
C ARG A 181 3.41 -31.09 -5.82
N GLU A 182 3.04 -31.28 -4.56
CA GLU A 182 2.04 -30.56 -3.82
C GLU A 182 2.45 -29.10 -3.56
N GLY A 183 3.74 -28.75 -3.73
CA GLY A 183 4.25 -27.40 -3.49
C GLY A 183 4.62 -27.14 -2.03
N VAL A 184 5.28 -26.00 -1.80
CA VAL A 184 5.68 -25.52 -0.49
C VAL A 184 5.26 -24.07 -0.36
N TYR A 185 4.60 -23.73 0.75
CA TYR A 185 3.89 -22.47 0.94
C TYR A 185 4.34 -21.78 2.24
N LEU A 186 4.34 -20.45 2.26
CA LEU A 186 4.35 -19.70 3.51
C LEU A 186 3.00 -19.87 4.20
N HIS A 187 2.99 -20.40 5.42
CA HIS A 187 1.76 -20.74 6.12
C HIS A 187 1.79 -20.25 7.56
N PHE A 188 0.72 -19.58 7.98
CA PHE A 188 0.44 -19.25 9.38
C PHE A 188 -0.55 -20.28 9.94
N PRO A 189 -0.19 -21.05 10.97
CA PRO A 189 -1.11 -21.97 11.66
C PRO A 189 -2.28 -21.23 12.34
N ALA A 190 -3.40 -21.93 12.58
CA ALA A 190 -4.62 -21.36 13.17
C ALA A 190 -4.42 -20.72 14.56
N ASP A 191 -3.51 -21.31 15.33
CA ASP A 191 -3.15 -20.94 16.69
C ASP A 191 -1.72 -20.38 16.79
N GLY A 192 -1.07 -20.12 15.65
CA GLY A 192 0.32 -19.69 15.57
C GLY A 192 0.47 -18.25 15.10
N GLU A 193 1.27 -17.45 15.81
CA GLU A 193 1.66 -16.11 15.37
C GLU A 193 2.86 -16.12 14.43
N HIS A 194 3.52 -17.27 14.26
CA HIS A 194 4.71 -17.44 13.44
C HIS A 194 4.40 -18.28 12.21
N ALA A 195 4.92 -17.87 11.06
CA ALA A 195 4.81 -18.61 9.84
C ALA A 195 5.78 -19.80 9.83
N ILE A 196 5.35 -20.85 9.14
CA ILE A 196 6.13 -22.03 8.82
C ILE A 196 6.12 -22.22 7.29
N ALA A 197 7.11 -22.96 6.79
CA ALA A 197 7.04 -23.45 5.42
C ALA A 197 6.26 -24.79 5.43
N ALA A 198 5.04 -24.77 4.90
CA ALA A 198 4.14 -25.92 4.86
C ALA A 198 4.18 -26.60 3.48
N ILE A 199 3.99 -27.93 3.46
CA ILE A 199 4.09 -28.73 2.24
C ILE A 199 2.71 -29.23 1.83
N GLY A 200 2.30 -28.89 0.60
CA GLY A 200 1.04 -29.30 0.02
C GLY A 200 -0.22 -28.75 0.70
N GLU A 201 -1.36 -29.35 0.36
CA GLU A 201 -2.70 -28.98 0.84
C GLU A 201 -3.00 -29.49 2.27
N GLN A 202 -1.99 -29.90 3.04
CA GLN A 202 -2.22 -30.47 4.39
C GLN A 202 -2.89 -29.47 5.35
N VAL A 203 -2.86 -28.18 5.01
CA VAL A 203 -3.57 -27.09 5.69
C VAL A 203 -4.11 -26.12 4.64
N PRO A 204 -5.29 -25.50 4.83
CA PRO A 204 -5.76 -24.46 3.92
C PRO A 204 -4.66 -23.41 3.69
N PRO A 205 -4.37 -23.05 2.43
CA PRO A 205 -3.29 -22.12 2.13
C PRO A 205 -3.54 -20.79 2.83
N THR A 206 -2.48 -20.24 3.41
CA THR A 206 -2.58 -18.92 4.00
C THR A 206 -2.72 -17.88 2.90
N MET A 207 -3.79 -17.10 2.99
CA MET A 207 -4.08 -16.02 2.05
C MET A 207 -3.50 -14.71 2.54
N PHE A 208 -3.04 -13.91 1.59
CA PHE A 208 -2.47 -12.59 1.79
C PHE A 208 -3.09 -11.60 0.80
N ASP A 209 -3.32 -10.38 1.28
CA ASP A 209 -3.35 -9.22 0.40
C ASP A 209 -1.96 -8.60 0.37
N ILE A 210 -1.51 -8.15 -0.79
CA ILE A 210 -0.21 -7.50 -1.00
C ILE A 210 -0.49 -6.09 -1.48
N LEU A 211 -0.06 -5.13 -0.67
CA LEU A 211 -0.34 -3.72 -0.86
C LEU A 211 0.96 -2.95 -1.05
N PRO A 212 1.01 -1.95 -1.94
CA PRO A 212 2.09 -0.98 -1.92
C PRO A 212 2.12 -0.28 -0.55
N LEU A 213 3.27 -0.29 0.10
CA LEU A 213 3.50 0.42 1.36
C LEU A 213 3.71 1.91 1.11
N TYR A 214 4.44 2.21 0.05
CA TYR A 214 5.00 3.54 -0.17
C TYR A 214 5.16 3.82 -1.65
N ALA A 215 4.63 4.96 -2.08
CA ALA A 215 4.88 5.53 -3.40
C ALA A 215 5.58 6.88 -3.20
N PRO A 216 6.87 7.00 -3.56
CA PRO A 216 7.60 8.27 -3.45
C PRO A 216 7.05 9.34 -4.40
N SER A 217 7.42 10.57 -4.09
CA SER A 217 7.37 11.71 -5.01
C SER A 217 8.46 11.55 -6.10
N GLY A 218 8.17 10.83 -7.19
CA GLY A 218 9.03 10.81 -8.39
C GLY A 218 9.54 9.43 -8.85
N THR A 219 10.23 9.39 -10.00
CA THR A 219 10.77 8.15 -10.58
C THR A 219 11.98 7.61 -9.85
N GLY A 220 12.00 6.29 -9.64
CA GLY A 220 13.23 5.54 -9.35
C GLY A 220 13.36 4.99 -7.93
N CYS A 221 12.41 5.21 -7.02
CA CYS A 221 12.44 4.45 -5.76
C CYS A 221 11.82 3.07 -5.96
N SER A 222 12.45 2.05 -5.36
CA SER A 222 11.90 0.70 -5.29
C SER A 222 10.54 0.74 -4.60
N ALA A 223 9.51 0.22 -5.25
CA ALA A 223 8.21 0.03 -4.62
C ALA A 223 8.38 -0.91 -3.43
N LEU A 224 8.05 -0.42 -2.23
CA LEU A 224 7.94 -1.23 -1.04
C LEU A 224 6.51 -1.76 -0.95
N TYR A 225 6.38 -2.98 -0.46
CA TYR A 225 5.12 -3.67 -0.29
C TYR A 225 4.98 -4.16 1.16
N VAL A 226 3.75 -4.39 1.57
CA VAL A 226 3.40 -5.07 2.81
C VAL A 226 2.46 -6.21 2.51
N PHE A 227 2.52 -7.22 3.36
CA PHE A 227 1.65 -8.39 3.29
C PHE A 227 0.66 -8.31 4.43
N ARG A 228 -0.62 -8.47 4.10
CA ARG A 228 -1.71 -8.54 5.06
C ARG A 228 -2.27 -9.95 5.07
N PHE A 229 -2.08 -10.66 6.16
CA PHE A 229 -2.69 -11.95 6.42
C PHE A 229 -4.22 -11.87 6.39
N ARG A 230 -4.83 -12.78 5.64
CA ARG A 230 -6.27 -12.97 5.54
C ARG A 230 -6.62 -14.28 6.23
N ALA A 231 -7.09 -14.14 7.48
CA ALA A 231 -7.62 -15.27 8.20
C ALA A 231 -8.80 -15.90 7.43
N PRO A 232 -8.84 -17.23 7.31
CA PRO A 232 -10.02 -17.95 6.81
C PRO A 232 -11.29 -17.50 7.54
N PRO A 233 -12.47 -17.50 6.89
CA PRO A 233 -13.73 -17.08 7.52
C PRO A 233 -14.10 -17.86 8.79
N THR A 234 -13.59 -19.10 8.91
CA THR A 234 -13.81 -19.97 10.07
C THR A 234 -12.90 -19.66 11.26
N TRP A 235 -11.90 -18.80 11.08
CA TRP A 235 -10.96 -18.42 12.14
C TRP A 235 -11.48 -17.19 12.89
N PRO A 236 -11.12 -17.03 14.17
CA PRO A 236 -11.34 -15.78 14.88
C PRO A 236 -10.73 -14.61 14.10
N ARG A 237 -11.38 -13.45 14.14
CA ARG A 237 -10.81 -12.23 13.53
C ARG A 237 -9.46 -11.96 14.19
N PRO A 238 -8.35 -11.96 13.44
CA PRO A 238 -7.04 -11.84 14.04
C PRO A 238 -6.82 -10.39 14.50
N SER A 239 -6.28 -10.22 15.71
CA SER A 239 -5.81 -8.93 16.22
C SER A 239 -4.54 -8.46 15.50
N HIS A 240 -3.78 -9.40 14.92
CA HIS A 240 -2.56 -9.19 14.16
C HIS A 240 -2.79 -9.59 12.70
N LYS A 241 -2.57 -8.67 11.77
CA LYS A 241 -2.86 -8.91 10.34
C LYS A 241 -1.69 -8.58 9.43
N TRP A 242 -0.69 -7.85 9.89
CA TRP A 242 0.45 -7.48 9.07
C TRP A 242 1.54 -8.52 9.20
N VAL A 243 2.12 -8.94 8.09
CA VAL A 243 3.26 -9.86 8.12
C VAL A 243 4.51 -9.05 8.44
N GLN A 244 5.18 -9.44 9.52
CA GLN A 244 6.45 -8.91 9.97
C GLN A 244 7.57 -9.89 9.61
N TRP A 245 8.66 -9.38 9.05
CA TRP A 245 9.81 -10.16 8.61
C TRP A 245 11.01 -9.83 9.50
N ASP A 246 11.33 -10.73 10.42
CA ASP A 246 12.43 -10.53 11.37
C ASP A 246 13.69 -11.26 10.90
N ILE A 247 14.58 -10.48 10.27
CA ILE A 247 15.89 -10.94 9.80
C ILE A 247 16.79 -11.38 10.96
N ALA A 248 16.65 -10.80 12.15
CA ALA A 248 17.55 -11.09 13.26
C ALA A 248 17.27 -12.47 13.87
N THR A 249 16.02 -12.93 13.79
CA THR A 249 15.58 -14.22 14.35
C THR A 249 15.25 -15.27 13.29
N ASP A 250 15.39 -14.94 12.00
CA ASP A 250 14.94 -15.79 10.88
C ASP A 250 13.46 -16.19 11.00
N THR A 251 12.63 -15.29 11.52
CA THR A 251 11.20 -15.54 11.71
C THR A 251 10.32 -14.63 10.86
N VAL A 252 9.14 -15.13 10.56
CA VAL A 252 8.06 -14.37 9.94
C VAL A 252 6.87 -14.47 10.87
N SER A 253 6.33 -13.34 11.32
CA SER A 253 5.27 -13.30 12.33
C SER A 253 4.14 -12.34 11.95
N LEU A 254 3.06 -12.31 12.74
CA LEU A 254 1.98 -11.34 12.59
C LEU A 254 2.14 -10.16 13.57
N ALA A 255 1.98 -8.95 13.06
CA ALA A 255 1.96 -7.69 13.80
C ALA A 255 0.59 -7.01 13.72
N SER A 256 0.28 -6.20 14.74
CA SER A 256 -0.99 -5.48 14.89
C SER A 256 -0.98 -4.15 14.13
N SER A 257 0.20 -3.60 13.90
CA SER A 257 0.44 -2.32 13.23
C SER A 257 1.52 -2.47 12.16
N LEU A 258 1.49 -1.59 11.16
CA LEU A 258 2.56 -1.46 10.19
C LEU A 258 3.81 -0.88 10.86
N GLN A 259 4.93 -1.57 10.68
CA GLN A 259 6.24 -1.18 11.19
C GLN A 259 7.29 -1.40 10.09
N GLU A 260 8.49 -0.85 10.27
CA GLU A 260 9.60 -1.02 9.33
C GLU A 260 9.84 -2.49 8.93
N PRO A 261 9.82 -3.49 9.85
CA PRO A 261 10.04 -4.88 9.49
C PRO A 261 8.89 -5.53 8.71
N CYS A 262 7.76 -4.85 8.51
CA CYS A 262 6.68 -5.32 7.63
C CYS A 262 6.96 -5.03 6.15
N SER A 263 7.92 -4.14 5.85
CA SER A 263 8.23 -3.67 4.51
C SER A 263 9.12 -4.64 3.72
N VAL A 264 8.75 -4.89 2.46
CA VAL A 264 9.55 -5.73 1.55
C VAL A 264 9.65 -5.14 0.16
N LYS A 265 10.75 -5.45 -0.55
CA LYS A 265 10.90 -5.21 -1.99
C LYS A 265 10.53 -6.49 -2.73
N LEU A 266 9.70 -6.35 -3.78
CA LEU A 266 9.36 -7.45 -4.68
C LEU A 266 10.08 -7.25 -6.01
N TYR A 267 10.99 -8.16 -6.36
CA TYR A 267 11.68 -8.12 -7.65
C TYR A 267 11.07 -9.16 -8.59
N SER A 268 10.35 -8.69 -9.60
CA SER A 268 9.84 -9.52 -10.70
C SER A 268 10.97 -9.92 -11.65
N ILE A 269 10.92 -11.14 -12.16
CA ILE A 269 11.82 -11.60 -13.22
C ILE A 269 11.02 -11.65 -14.51
N LEU A 270 11.23 -10.66 -15.37
CA LEU A 270 10.57 -10.49 -16.68
C LEU A 270 10.85 -11.64 -17.69
N GLU A 271 11.42 -12.77 -17.26
CA GLU A 271 11.70 -13.93 -18.10
C GLU A 271 10.80 -15.14 -17.82
N ARG A 272 10.02 -15.16 -16.73
CA ARG A 272 9.29 -16.39 -16.28
C ARG A 272 7.78 -16.24 -16.05
N GLY A 273 7.20 -15.07 -16.33
CA GLY A 273 5.77 -14.78 -16.21
C GLY A 273 5.45 -13.68 -15.18
N PRO A 274 4.22 -13.13 -15.20
CA PRO A 274 3.84 -11.94 -14.44
C PRO A 274 3.82 -12.11 -12.91
N ASP A 275 3.84 -13.35 -12.40
CA ASP A 275 3.65 -13.63 -10.97
C ASP A 275 4.86 -14.27 -10.26
N VAL A 276 6.03 -14.33 -10.93
CA VAL A 276 7.26 -14.86 -10.33
C VAL A 276 8.12 -13.73 -9.79
N PHE A 277 8.44 -13.78 -8.49
CA PHE A 277 9.18 -12.72 -7.82
C PHE A 277 10.13 -13.25 -6.74
N ARG A 278 11.03 -12.38 -6.29
CA ARG A 278 11.87 -12.57 -5.10
C ARG A 278 11.43 -11.57 -4.03
N VAL A 279 11.49 -11.98 -2.77
CA VAL A 279 11.16 -11.15 -1.62
C VAL A 279 12.46 -10.73 -0.94
N PHE A 280 12.65 -9.43 -0.78
CA PHE A 280 13.77 -8.87 -0.05
C PHE A 280 13.26 -8.02 1.12
N VAL A 281 13.83 -8.24 2.29
CA VAL A 281 13.63 -7.41 3.47
C VAL A 281 14.94 -6.66 3.68
N LYS A 282 14.90 -5.33 3.58
CA LYS A 282 16.11 -4.49 3.48
C LYS A 282 16.99 -4.94 2.31
N GLU A 283 18.15 -5.55 2.61
CA GLU A 283 19.10 -6.10 1.63
C GLU A 283 19.25 -7.63 1.77
N SER A 284 18.40 -8.27 2.59
CA SER A 284 18.39 -9.72 2.77
C SER A 284 17.25 -10.36 1.97
N GLU A 285 17.56 -11.40 1.23
CA GLU A 285 16.59 -12.21 0.50
C GLU A 285 15.92 -13.23 1.43
N LEU A 286 14.60 -13.40 1.30
CA LEU A 286 13.84 -14.47 1.93
C LEU A 286 14.16 -15.80 1.24
N VAL A 287 14.63 -16.78 2.01
CA VAL A 287 14.90 -18.14 1.55
C VAL A 287 13.98 -19.11 2.27
N MET A 288 13.38 -20.00 1.51
CA MET A 288 12.70 -21.18 2.04
C MET A 288 13.44 -22.42 1.56
N ASP A 289 14.21 -23.02 2.47
CA ASP A 289 14.97 -24.22 2.17
C ASP A 289 14.13 -25.47 2.45
N VAL A 290 14.17 -26.43 1.52
CA VAL A 290 13.40 -27.68 1.60
C VAL A 290 14.38 -28.82 1.60
N SER A 291 14.57 -29.43 2.76
CA SER A 291 15.39 -30.64 2.91
C SER A 291 14.53 -31.88 2.76
N GLN A 292 15.09 -32.86 2.05
CA GLN A 292 14.48 -34.17 1.88
C GLN A 292 15.26 -35.19 2.70
N ASP A 293 14.58 -35.86 3.62
CA ASP A 293 15.11 -36.98 4.39
C ASP A 293 14.37 -38.27 4.00
N TYR A 294 15.05 -39.41 4.18
CA TYR A 294 14.48 -40.73 3.96
C TYR A 294 14.38 -41.46 5.29
N GLN A 295 13.18 -41.52 5.85
CA GLN A 295 12.91 -42.31 7.04
C GLN A 295 11.98 -43.47 6.69
N GLN A 296 12.40 -44.70 7.01
CA GLN A 296 11.59 -45.91 6.85
C GLN A 296 11.00 -46.09 5.43
N ASN A 297 11.80 -45.87 4.38
CA ASN A 297 11.37 -45.90 2.96
C ASN A 297 10.27 -44.88 2.59
N ARG A 298 9.99 -43.88 3.45
CA ARG A 298 9.14 -42.74 3.11
C ARG A 298 9.99 -41.49 2.93
N ARG A 299 9.66 -40.70 1.91
CA ARG A 299 10.22 -39.36 1.74
C ARG A 299 9.59 -38.46 2.80
N MET A 300 10.41 -37.94 3.69
CA MET A 300 10.05 -36.88 4.61
C MET A 300 10.63 -35.60 4.07
N TYR A 301 9.84 -34.55 4.07
CA TYR A 301 10.31 -33.22 3.69
C TYR A 301 10.21 -32.32 4.92
N SER A 302 11.24 -31.51 5.14
CA SER A 302 11.17 -30.43 6.11
C SER A 302 11.55 -29.13 5.42
N ALA A 303 10.81 -28.06 5.72
CA ALA A 303 11.05 -26.76 5.14
C ALA A 303 11.34 -25.74 6.24
N ARG A 304 12.28 -24.83 5.98
CA ARG A 304 12.73 -23.81 6.93
C ARG A 304 12.81 -22.45 6.24
N ILE A 305 12.47 -21.40 6.98
CA ILE A 305 12.56 -20.00 6.55
C ILE A 305 13.83 -19.41 7.15
N TRP A 306 14.57 -18.61 6.36
CA TRP A 306 15.71 -17.82 6.82
C TRP A 306 16.01 -16.69 5.83
N PHE A 307 16.89 -15.75 6.20
CA PHE A 307 17.28 -14.61 5.37
C PHE A 307 18.78 -14.61 5.04
N THR A 308 19.14 -14.23 3.81
CA THR A 308 20.54 -14.18 3.36
C THR A 308 20.88 -12.88 2.63
N THR A 309 22.06 -12.32 2.91
CA THR A 309 22.62 -11.17 2.17
C THR A 309 23.55 -11.59 1.04
N GLU A 310 24.05 -12.83 1.06
CA GLU A 310 24.93 -13.36 0.02
C GLU A 310 24.10 -14.20 -0.98
N PRO A 311 24.12 -13.88 -2.28
CA PRO A 311 23.71 -14.84 -3.30
C PRO A 311 24.81 -15.90 -3.35
N LYS A 312 24.71 -16.98 -2.55
CA LYS A 312 25.72 -18.04 -2.61
C LYS A 312 25.75 -18.54 -4.05
N LEU A 313 26.93 -18.52 -4.67
CA LEU A 313 27.18 -18.97 -6.05
C LEU A 313 26.68 -20.40 -6.35
N PHE A 314 26.27 -21.17 -5.32
CA PHE A 314 25.82 -22.55 -5.44
C PHE A 314 24.61 -22.92 -4.56
N SER A 315 23.91 -21.98 -3.90
CA SER A 315 22.68 -22.32 -3.17
C SER A 315 21.44 -21.81 -3.89
N HIS A 316 20.47 -22.70 -4.00
CA HIS A 316 19.15 -22.53 -4.63
C HIS A 316 18.59 -21.12 -4.46
N LEU A 317 18.53 -20.36 -5.55
CA LEU A 317 17.73 -19.14 -5.62
C LEU A 317 16.28 -19.53 -5.32
N THR A 318 15.69 -18.95 -4.27
CA THR A 318 14.28 -19.15 -3.94
C THR A 318 13.46 -18.10 -4.66
N TYR A 319 12.67 -18.54 -5.63
CA TYR A 319 11.65 -17.70 -6.23
C TYR A 319 10.29 -18.03 -5.62
N PHE A 320 9.37 -17.10 -5.73
CA PHE A 320 8.01 -17.25 -5.28
C PHE A 320 7.03 -17.01 -6.41
N THR A 321 5.90 -17.70 -6.39
CA THR A 321 4.74 -17.42 -7.24
C THR A 321 3.56 -16.98 -6.39
N LEU A 322 2.79 -16.00 -6.90
CA LEU A 322 1.45 -15.72 -6.41
C LEU A 322 0.48 -16.64 -7.13
N GLU A 323 -0.21 -17.53 -6.41
CA GLU A 323 -1.37 -18.23 -6.98
C GLU A 323 -2.66 -17.74 -6.30
N SER A 324 -3.75 -17.74 -7.07
CA SER A 324 -5.03 -17.19 -6.63
C SER A 324 -5.78 -18.19 -5.76
N GLY A 325 -6.25 -17.74 -4.60
CA GLY A 325 -7.24 -18.46 -3.80
C GLY A 325 -8.56 -18.67 -4.55
N PRO A 326 -9.42 -19.60 -4.09
CA PRO A 326 -10.80 -19.66 -4.56
C PRO A 326 -11.45 -18.28 -4.38
N ALA A 327 -12.19 -17.83 -5.40
CA ALA A 327 -12.99 -16.62 -5.28
C ALA A 327 -14.04 -16.85 -4.19
N ASN A 328 -13.94 -16.09 -3.10
CA ASN A 328 -14.97 -16.04 -2.06
C ASN A 328 -16.15 -15.19 -2.51
#